data_AF-A0A1I1CYX7-F1
#
_entry.id   AF-A0A1I1CYX7-F1
#
_cell.length_a   1.000
_cell.length_b   1.000
_cell.length_c   1.000
_cell.angle_alpha   90.00
_cell.angle_beta   90.00
_cell.angle_gamma   90.00
#
_symmetry.space_group_name_H-M   'P 1'
#
loop_
_entity.id
_entity.type
_entity.pdbx_description
1 polymer ?
#
loop_
_entity_poly.entity_id
_entity_poly.type
_entity_poly.pdbx_seq_one_letter_code
_entity_poly.pdbx_strand_id
1 'polypeptide(L)'
;MNKKAISRFIACMMAFVLLFAISPAVTSLAANEITETRVSYFTSKNHGTAYHSYSVYNAKKITNIKSSKKAVVEPTGYHLSNSSSKYTYFDVNGKQTNQSSSSSKYAYVTATVKKAGTAVLTFKDDQKRSYKWTFKVYNYENPVKTFKVARKGVTSKNYAGYFKDSTSASKSITIDKNGVVNVDLVANKNWQIKYVSMSNSLNPSDGYESLSYTRSFYNGINKVSFSYPSYKVKGSGSVYVEFQNKQTGGYINLRLPIAAKTTTK
;
A
#
# COMPACT_ATOMS: atom_id res chain seq x y z
N MET A 1 44.85 34.10 -52.44
CA MET A 1 44.72 33.14 -51.32
C MET A 1 45.42 31.83 -51.68
N ASN A 2 46.34 31.35 -50.85
CA ASN A 2 47.16 30.17 -51.14
C ASN A 2 46.28 28.89 -51.12
N LYS A 3 46.35 28.05 -52.16
CA LYS A 3 45.51 26.84 -52.33
C LYS A 3 45.58 25.89 -51.11
N LYS A 4 46.71 25.88 -50.40
CA LYS A 4 46.91 25.11 -49.15
C LYS A 4 46.11 25.64 -47.94
N ALA A 5 45.78 26.93 -47.92
CA ALA A 5 44.98 27.53 -46.84
C ALA A 5 43.48 27.22 -47.03
N ILE A 6 43.02 27.19 -48.27
CA ILE A 6 41.63 26.87 -48.62
C ILE A 6 41.31 25.40 -48.32
N SER A 7 42.23 24.47 -48.63
CA SER A 7 42.00 23.05 -48.34
C SER A 7 41.96 22.74 -46.84
N ARG A 8 42.76 23.44 -46.03
CA ARG A 8 42.72 23.34 -44.56
C ARG A 8 41.43 23.91 -43.98
N PHE A 9 40.96 25.03 -44.51
CA PHE A 9 39.69 25.63 -44.07
C PHE A 9 38.49 24.72 -44.38
N ILE A 10 38.44 24.13 -45.58
CA ILE A 10 37.37 23.20 -45.99
C ILE A 10 37.42 21.90 -45.16
N ALA A 11 38.62 21.38 -44.87
CA ALA A 11 38.76 20.19 -44.03
C ALA A 11 38.31 20.44 -42.58
N CYS A 12 38.64 21.61 -42.01
CA CYS A 12 38.16 22.00 -40.68
C CYS A 12 36.64 22.21 -40.66
N MET A 13 36.06 22.79 -41.72
CA MET A 13 34.60 22.95 -41.83
C MET A 13 33.87 21.61 -41.95
N MET A 14 34.41 20.66 -42.73
CA MET A 14 33.84 19.31 -42.83
C MET A 14 33.97 18.52 -41.52
N ALA A 15 35.07 18.67 -40.79
CA ALA A 15 35.22 18.08 -39.45
C ALA A 15 34.22 18.68 -38.45
N PHE A 16 33.95 19.98 -38.54
CA PHE A 16 32.94 20.66 -37.71
C PHE A 16 31.53 20.19 -38.07
N VAL A 17 31.18 20.06 -39.36
CA VAL A 17 29.88 19.55 -39.80
C VAL A 17 29.68 18.07 -39.41
N LEU A 18 30.73 17.24 -39.46
CA LEU A 18 30.68 15.85 -38.96
C LEU A 18 30.50 15.78 -37.43
N LEU A 19 31.07 16.72 -36.66
CA LEU A 19 30.87 16.82 -35.21
C LEU A 19 29.42 17.21 -34.84
N PHE A 20 28.67 17.90 -35.70
CA PHE A 20 27.25 18.21 -35.48
C PHE A 20 26.28 17.23 -36.16
N ALA A 21 26.72 16.53 -37.22
CA ALA A 21 25.93 15.50 -37.90
C ALA A 21 25.88 14.16 -37.14
N ILE A 22 26.79 13.94 -36.20
CA ILE A 22 26.71 12.89 -35.18
C ILE A 22 26.27 13.52 -33.86
N SER A 23 25.23 14.34 -33.89
CA SER A 23 24.35 14.40 -32.73
C SER A 23 23.81 12.97 -32.59
N PRO A 24 24.07 12.23 -31.50
CA PRO A 24 23.27 11.05 -31.31
C PRO A 24 21.84 11.58 -31.24
N ALA A 25 21.01 11.15 -32.18
CA ALA A 25 19.58 11.10 -31.95
C ALA A 25 19.37 10.10 -30.81
N VAL A 26 19.78 10.46 -29.59
CA VAL A 26 19.07 10.09 -28.38
C VAL A 26 17.76 10.86 -28.48
N THR A 27 16.90 10.43 -29.39
CA THR A 27 15.47 10.57 -29.20
C THR A 27 15.19 9.85 -27.90
N SER A 28 15.22 10.65 -26.84
CA SER A 28 14.77 10.50 -25.46
C SER A 28 13.84 9.32 -25.11
N LEU A 29 14.18 8.09 -25.49
CA LEU A 29 13.50 6.87 -25.06
C LEU A 29 13.58 6.72 -23.53
N ALA A 30 14.59 7.32 -22.91
CA ALA A 30 14.72 7.47 -21.46
C ALA A 30 13.76 8.52 -20.83
N ALA A 31 13.16 9.43 -21.61
CA ALA A 31 12.33 10.52 -21.05
C ALA A 31 10.88 10.12 -20.77
N ASN A 32 10.45 8.90 -21.13
CA ASN A 32 9.06 8.44 -20.92
C ASN A 32 8.95 7.21 -20.01
N GLU A 33 10.01 6.82 -19.28
CA GLU A 33 9.95 5.73 -18.28
C GLU A 33 9.64 6.27 -16.88
N ILE A 34 8.43 6.01 -16.39
CA ILE A 34 7.98 6.34 -15.04
C ILE A 34 8.38 5.19 -14.10
N THR A 35 9.31 5.47 -13.18
CA THR A 35 9.79 4.48 -12.21
C THR A 35 9.18 4.71 -10.83
N GLU A 36 8.74 3.65 -10.17
CA GLU A 36 8.20 3.71 -8.80
C GLU A 36 8.68 2.52 -7.97
N THR A 37 8.87 2.72 -6.66
CA THR A 37 9.11 1.62 -5.72
C THR A 37 7.86 1.37 -4.89
N ARG A 38 7.37 0.13 -4.90
CA ARG A 38 6.25 -0.35 -4.08
C ARG A 38 6.79 -1.28 -3.00
N VAL A 39 6.54 -0.94 -1.75
CA VAL A 39 6.95 -1.77 -0.60
C VAL A 39 5.71 -2.42 0.00
N SER A 40 5.78 -3.74 0.22
CA SER A 40 4.69 -4.51 0.82
C SER A 40 5.22 -5.48 1.86
N TYR A 41 4.40 -5.76 2.86
CA TYR A 41 4.62 -6.78 3.87
C TYR A 41 3.46 -7.78 3.78
N PHE A 42 3.74 -9.07 3.95
CA PHE A 42 2.66 -10.03 4.15
C PHE A 42 1.85 -9.72 5.39
N THR A 43 0.57 -10.06 5.37
CA THR A 43 -0.33 -9.89 6.50
C THR A 43 -0.19 -10.99 7.55
N SER A 44 0.46 -12.11 7.21
CA SER A 44 0.74 -13.22 8.12
C SER A 44 2.03 -13.92 7.75
N LYS A 45 2.66 -14.61 8.71
CA LYS A 45 3.80 -15.51 8.44
C LYS A 45 3.39 -16.78 7.69
N ASN A 46 2.12 -17.18 7.81
CA ASN A 46 1.62 -18.47 7.32
C ASN A 46 0.92 -18.36 5.95
N HIS A 47 0.63 -17.16 5.49
CA HIS A 47 -0.05 -16.92 4.21
C HIS A 47 0.81 -16.01 3.32
N GLY A 48 1.34 -16.59 2.24
CA GLY A 48 2.30 -15.93 1.34
C GLY A 48 1.69 -15.30 0.09
N THR A 49 0.35 -15.21 -0.02
CA THR A 49 -0.30 -14.63 -1.19
C THR A 49 -1.12 -13.41 -0.84
N ALA A 50 -0.83 -12.27 -1.47
CA ALA A 50 -1.58 -11.04 -1.32
C ALA A 50 -1.90 -10.42 -2.69
N TYR A 51 -3.15 -9.99 -2.88
CA TYR A 51 -3.58 -9.28 -4.07
C TYR A 51 -3.36 -7.77 -3.88
N HIS A 52 -2.77 -7.14 -4.89
CA HIS A 52 -2.55 -5.71 -4.91
C HIS A 52 -3.04 -5.09 -6.21
N SER A 53 -3.52 -3.85 -6.10
CA SER A 53 -4.02 -3.02 -7.19
C SER A 53 -3.40 -1.64 -7.07
N TYR A 54 -2.85 -1.11 -8.16
CA TYR A 54 -2.13 0.16 -8.17
C TYR A 54 -2.60 1.04 -9.33
N SER A 55 -2.92 2.29 -9.03
CA SER A 55 -3.38 3.25 -10.00
C SER A 55 -2.28 3.68 -10.98
N VAL A 56 -2.68 3.83 -12.24
CA VAL A 56 -1.96 4.48 -13.32
C VAL A 56 -2.81 5.65 -13.77
N TYR A 57 -2.34 6.86 -13.46
CA TYR A 57 -3.11 8.08 -13.68
C TYR A 57 -3.27 8.39 -15.17
N ASN A 58 -4.51 8.74 -15.55
CA ASN A 58 -4.89 9.13 -16.92
C ASN A 58 -4.67 8.04 -18.00
N ALA A 59 -4.48 6.78 -17.62
CA ALA A 59 -4.41 5.67 -18.55
C ALA A 59 -5.80 5.06 -18.78
N LYS A 60 -6.11 4.76 -20.05
CA LYS A 60 -7.35 4.06 -20.46
C LYS A 60 -7.08 2.63 -20.91
N LYS A 61 -5.83 2.29 -21.19
CA LYS A 61 -5.42 0.93 -21.52
C LYS A 61 -4.01 0.68 -21.02
N ILE A 62 -3.76 -0.55 -20.56
CA ILE A 62 -2.42 -1.01 -20.21
C ILE A 62 -2.08 -2.21 -21.10
N THR A 63 -0.83 -2.29 -21.53
CA THR A 63 -0.33 -3.38 -22.39
C THR A 63 1.02 -3.88 -21.90
N ASN A 64 1.38 -5.09 -22.34
CA ASN A 64 2.69 -5.69 -22.11
C ASN A 64 3.06 -5.78 -20.62
N ILE A 65 2.09 -6.17 -19.77
CA ILE A 65 2.35 -6.31 -18.33
C ILE A 65 3.24 -7.53 -18.11
N LYS A 66 4.48 -7.29 -17.71
CA LYS A 66 5.50 -8.32 -17.49
C LYS A 66 6.08 -8.20 -16.10
N SER A 67 6.54 -9.32 -15.57
CA SER A 67 7.29 -9.40 -14.32
C SER A 67 8.65 -10.00 -14.56
N SER A 68 9.69 -9.41 -13.99
CA SER A 68 11.03 -9.99 -13.98
C SER A 68 11.12 -11.27 -13.15
N LYS A 69 10.18 -11.48 -12.20
CA LYS A 69 10.18 -12.66 -11.31
C LYS A 69 8.76 -13.01 -10.86
N LYS A 70 8.01 -13.73 -11.69
CA LYS A 70 6.62 -14.19 -11.42
C LYS A 70 6.46 -14.96 -10.12
N ALA A 71 7.51 -15.65 -9.68
CA ALA A 71 7.51 -16.37 -8.40
C ALA A 71 7.45 -15.43 -7.17
N VAL A 72 7.75 -14.13 -7.32
CA VAL A 72 7.66 -13.11 -6.25
C VAL A 72 6.43 -12.24 -6.49
N VAL A 73 6.28 -11.69 -7.69
CA VAL A 73 5.11 -10.89 -8.08
C VAL A 73 4.61 -11.35 -9.44
N GLU A 74 3.39 -11.87 -9.47
CA GLU A 74 2.70 -12.28 -10.69
C GLU A 74 1.66 -11.24 -11.08
N PRO A 75 1.79 -10.58 -12.25
CA PRO A 75 0.76 -9.70 -12.74
C PRO A 75 -0.46 -10.53 -13.13
N THR A 76 -1.64 -10.08 -12.73
CA THR A 76 -2.91 -10.74 -13.04
C THR A 76 -3.69 -10.02 -14.14
N GLY A 77 -3.28 -8.80 -14.49
CA GLY A 77 -3.92 -7.97 -15.52
C GLY A 77 -4.11 -6.55 -15.03
N TYR A 78 -5.18 -5.89 -15.47
CA TYR A 78 -5.57 -4.58 -14.97
C TYR A 78 -7.09 -4.42 -15.00
N HIS A 79 -7.61 -3.42 -14.31
CA HIS A 79 -8.99 -3.02 -14.48
C HIS A 79 -9.09 -1.51 -14.67
N LEU A 80 -10.17 -1.08 -15.31
CA LEU A 80 -10.50 0.33 -15.46
C LEU A 80 -11.64 0.66 -14.51
N SER A 81 -11.55 1.79 -13.81
CA SER A 81 -12.61 2.26 -12.91
C SER A 81 -12.82 3.76 -13.07
N ASN A 82 -14.09 4.16 -12.98
CA ASN A 82 -14.52 5.56 -13.01
C ASN A 82 -15.27 6.01 -11.76
N SER A 83 -15.70 5.05 -10.92
CA SER A 83 -16.45 5.20 -9.68
C SER A 83 -16.37 3.89 -8.88
N SER A 84 -16.73 3.94 -7.60
CA SER A 84 -16.55 2.83 -6.64
C SER A 84 -17.27 1.52 -7.00
N SER A 85 -18.23 1.52 -7.93
CA SER A 85 -19.11 0.37 -8.20
C SER A 85 -19.05 -0.22 -9.61
N LYS A 86 -18.21 0.31 -10.52
CA LYS A 86 -18.13 -0.20 -11.90
C LYS A 86 -16.67 -0.42 -12.34
N TYR A 87 -16.41 -1.63 -12.82
CA TYR A 87 -15.09 -2.11 -13.21
C TYR A 87 -15.17 -2.92 -14.51
N THR A 88 -14.22 -2.65 -15.42
CA THR A 88 -13.95 -3.54 -16.56
C THR A 88 -12.58 -4.16 -16.37
N TYR A 89 -12.51 -5.49 -16.38
CA TYR A 89 -11.30 -6.26 -16.12
C TYR A 89 -10.68 -6.74 -17.42
N PHE A 90 -9.35 -6.71 -17.44
CA PHE A 90 -8.53 -7.13 -18.56
C PHE A 90 -7.41 -8.04 -18.04
N ASP A 91 -7.07 -9.07 -18.80
CA ASP A 91 -5.91 -9.92 -18.50
C ASP A 91 -4.57 -9.20 -18.80
N VAL A 92 -3.46 -9.89 -18.60
CA VAL A 92 -2.10 -9.36 -18.85
C VAL A 92 -1.82 -9.01 -20.31
N ASN A 93 -2.61 -9.56 -21.24
CA ASN A 93 -2.53 -9.30 -22.69
C ASN A 93 -3.49 -8.19 -23.13
N GLY A 94 -4.29 -7.64 -22.22
CA GLY A 94 -5.29 -6.62 -22.50
C GLY A 94 -6.57 -7.16 -23.13
N LYS A 95 -6.83 -8.47 -23.02
CA LYS A 95 -8.13 -9.05 -23.40
C LYS A 95 -9.12 -8.82 -22.26
N GLN A 96 -10.28 -8.28 -22.58
CA GLN A 96 -11.36 -8.10 -21.61
C GLN A 96 -11.82 -9.46 -21.07
N THR A 97 -11.91 -9.59 -19.75
CA THR A 97 -12.33 -10.82 -19.07
C THR A 97 -13.67 -10.68 -18.37
N ASN A 98 -14.07 -9.46 -17.98
CA ASN A 98 -15.38 -9.19 -17.38
C ASN A 98 -15.74 -7.69 -17.50
N GLN A 99 -17.04 -7.35 -17.53
CA GLN A 99 -17.52 -5.98 -17.70
C GLN A 99 -18.70 -5.65 -16.77
N SER A 100 -18.57 -4.50 -16.10
CA SER A 100 -19.69 -3.70 -15.61
C SER A 100 -19.48 -2.28 -16.14
N SER A 101 -20.39 -1.78 -16.97
CA SER A 101 -20.15 -0.71 -17.95
C SER A 101 -19.71 0.65 -17.37
N SER A 102 -18.60 1.24 -17.85
CA SER A 102 -18.45 2.71 -18.04
C SER A 102 -17.08 3.16 -18.61
N SER A 103 -17.05 4.44 -19.04
CA SER A 103 -15.89 5.24 -19.47
C SER A 103 -14.98 5.62 -18.28
N SER A 104 -13.68 5.29 -18.37
CA SER A 104 -12.77 5.29 -17.20
C SER A 104 -11.75 6.43 -17.17
N LYS A 105 -11.43 6.90 -15.94
CA LYS A 105 -10.39 7.92 -15.67
C LYS A 105 -9.04 7.32 -15.24
N TYR A 106 -9.07 6.14 -14.63
CA TYR A 106 -7.88 5.47 -14.09
C TYR A 106 -7.83 4.01 -14.51
N ALA A 107 -6.62 3.55 -14.82
CA ALA A 107 -6.31 2.13 -14.95
C ALA A 107 -5.62 1.65 -13.68
N TYR A 108 -5.94 0.44 -13.24
CA TYR A 108 -5.37 -0.17 -12.05
C TYR A 108 -4.68 -1.46 -12.43
N VAL A 109 -3.34 -1.49 -12.37
CA VAL A 109 -2.56 -2.71 -12.63
C VAL A 109 -2.66 -3.61 -11.40
N THR A 110 -2.97 -4.87 -11.65
CA THR A 110 -3.25 -5.86 -10.62
C THR A 110 -2.16 -6.93 -10.59
N ALA A 111 -1.73 -7.31 -9.39
CA ALA A 111 -0.71 -8.32 -9.21
C ALA A 111 -0.92 -9.11 -7.91
N THR A 112 -0.56 -10.39 -7.96
CA THR A 112 -0.46 -11.27 -6.80
C THR A 112 0.99 -11.34 -6.34
N VAL A 113 1.25 -10.95 -5.11
CA VAL A 113 2.53 -11.12 -4.43
C VAL A 113 2.53 -12.52 -3.80
N LYS A 114 3.53 -13.35 -4.13
CA LYS A 114 3.57 -14.80 -3.79
C LYS A 114 4.64 -15.21 -2.77
N LYS A 115 5.71 -14.43 -2.65
CA LYS A 115 6.77 -14.63 -1.63
C LYS A 115 7.59 -13.37 -1.43
N ALA A 116 8.38 -13.34 -0.36
CA ALA A 116 9.30 -12.24 -0.10
C ALA A 116 10.42 -12.17 -1.15
N GLY A 117 10.89 -10.96 -1.42
CA GLY A 117 11.94 -10.68 -2.39
C GLY A 117 11.65 -9.44 -3.22
N THR A 118 12.40 -9.28 -4.31
CA THR A 118 12.26 -8.16 -5.23
C THR A 118 11.87 -8.64 -6.62
N ALA A 119 10.93 -7.93 -7.23
CA ALA A 119 10.54 -8.11 -8.64
C ALA A 119 10.30 -6.74 -9.27
N VAL A 120 10.42 -6.67 -10.59
CA VAL A 120 10.10 -5.47 -11.35
C VAL A 120 8.93 -5.80 -12.26
N LEU A 121 7.85 -5.04 -12.14
CA LEU A 121 6.76 -5.02 -13.11
C LEU A 121 7.03 -3.94 -14.15
N THR A 122 6.93 -4.30 -15.42
CA THR A 122 7.04 -3.36 -16.54
C THR A 122 5.79 -3.42 -17.39
N PHE A 123 5.30 -2.27 -17.85
CA PHE A 123 4.14 -2.17 -18.74
C PHE A 123 4.13 -0.84 -19.47
N LYS A 124 3.21 -0.68 -20.42
CA LYS A 124 2.98 0.58 -21.14
C LYS A 124 1.51 0.97 -21.09
N ASP A 125 1.23 2.27 -21.09
CA ASP A 125 -0.13 2.77 -21.27
C ASP A 125 -0.46 3.11 -22.73
N ASP A 126 -1.70 3.53 -22.98
CA ASP A 126 -2.20 4.00 -24.28
C ASP A 126 -1.53 5.28 -24.79
N GLN A 127 -0.84 6.02 -23.92
CA GLN A 127 -0.06 7.21 -24.28
C GLN A 127 1.40 6.87 -24.59
N LYS A 128 1.74 5.57 -24.69
CA LYS A 128 3.09 5.04 -24.93
C LYS A 128 4.10 5.39 -23.82
N ARG A 129 3.63 5.83 -22.64
CA ARG A 129 4.49 5.97 -21.46
C ARG A 129 4.87 4.58 -20.96
N SER A 130 6.14 4.40 -20.65
CA SER A 130 6.65 3.14 -20.11
C SER A 130 6.68 3.24 -18.59
N TYR A 131 6.35 2.16 -17.90
CA TYR A 131 6.34 2.11 -16.45
C TYR A 131 7.24 0.99 -15.96
N LYS A 132 7.98 1.27 -14.90
CA LYS A 132 8.87 0.33 -14.23
C LYS A 132 8.64 0.39 -12.72
N TRP A 133 7.85 -0.54 -12.21
CA TRP A 133 7.53 -0.62 -10.79
C TRP A 133 8.37 -1.69 -10.10
N THR A 134 9.23 -1.25 -9.17
CA THR A 134 10.03 -2.15 -8.35
C THR A 134 9.26 -2.53 -7.09
N PHE A 135 8.91 -3.80 -6.98
CA PHE A 135 8.27 -4.37 -5.81
C PHE A 135 9.32 -4.89 -4.84
N LYS A 136 9.30 -4.41 -3.60
CA LYS A 136 10.07 -4.96 -2.48
C LYS A 136 9.08 -5.57 -1.48
N VAL A 137 9.05 -6.90 -1.46
CA VAL A 137 8.13 -7.70 -0.65
C VAL A 137 8.88 -8.27 0.53
N TYR A 138 8.37 -8.02 1.73
CA TYR A 138 8.92 -8.51 2.98
C TYR A 138 7.99 -9.52 3.66
N ASN A 139 8.58 -10.41 4.45
CA ASN A 139 7.82 -11.28 5.35
C ASN A 139 7.07 -10.46 6.39
N TYR A 140 5.99 -11.02 6.95
CA TYR A 140 5.33 -10.40 8.09
C TYR A 140 6.31 -10.22 9.25
N GLU A 141 6.31 -9.02 9.81
CA GLU A 141 7.05 -8.66 11.01
C GLU A 141 6.05 -8.00 11.96
N ASN A 142 6.02 -8.41 13.23
CA ASN A 142 5.13 -7.80 14.21
C ASN A 142 5.60 -6.35 14.48
N PRO A 143 4.81 -5.32 14.10
CA PRO A 143 5.25 -3.94 14.21
C PRO A 143 5.07 -3.37 15.62
N VAL A 144 4.40 -4.10 16.54
CA VAL A 144 4.02 -3.61 17.86
C VAL A 144 4.82 -4.28 18.98
N LYS A 145 5.35 -3.45 19.88
CA LYS A 145 6.02 -3.88 21.13
C LYS A 145 5.02 -4.03 22.28
N THR A 146 4.14 -3.04 22.41
CA THR A 146 3.10 -3.00 23.43
C THR A 146 1.78 -2.62 22.79
N PHE A 147 0.73 -3.40 23.06
CA PHE A 147 -0.63 -3.11 22.65
C PHE A 147 -1.54 -3.32 23.84
N LYS A 148 -1.92 -2.25 24.53
CA LYS A 148 -2.73 -2.29 25.75
C LYS A 148 -4.05 -1.59 25.51
N VAL A 149 -5.13 -2.25 25.91
CA VAL A 149 -6.49 -1.71 25.89
C VAL A 149 -7.16 -2.09 27.20
N ALA A 150 -7.71 -1.13 27.94
CA ALA A 150 -8.46 -1.41 29.17
C ALA A 150 -9.38 -0.26 29.55
N ARG A 151 -10.41 -0.55 30.35
CA ARG A 151 -11.22 0.48 30.99
C ARG A 151 -10.36 1.38 31.88
N LYS A 152 -10.69 2.67 31.96
CA LYS A 152 -10.03 3.62 32.86
C LYS A 152 -10.06 3.09 34.31
N GLY A 153 -8.91 3.16 34.98
CA GLY A 153 -8.73 2.65 36.34
C GLY A 153 -8.51 1.14 36.45
N VAL A 154 -8.39 0.42 35.33
CA VAL A 154 -8.08 -1.01 35.31
C VAL A 154 -6.70 -1.23 34.71
N THR A 155 -5.91 -2.12 35.32
CA THR A 155 -4.61 -2.54 34.78
C THR A 155 -4.80 -3.25 33.45
N SER A 156 -4.16 -2.73 32.39
CA SER A 156 -4.26 -3.31 31.05
C SER A 156 -3.22 -4.43 30.81
N LYS A 157 -3.69 -5.55 30.27
CA LYS A 157 -2.84 -6.62 29.73
C LYS A 157 -2.19 -6.17 28.42
N ASN A 158 -0.94 -6.57 28.19
CA ASN A 158 -0.29 -6.39 26.89
C ASN A 158 -0.75 -7.47 25.89
N TYR A 159 -1.42 -7.06 24.83
CA TYR A 159 -1.93 -7.89 23.75
C TYR A 159 -1.00 -7.94 22.52
N ALA A 160 0.20 -7.35 22.56
CA ALA A 160 1.14 -7.38 21.43
C ALA A 160 1.45 -8.80 20.93
N GLY A 161 1.43 -9.80 21.84
CA GLY A 161 1.61 -11.21 21.49
C GLY A 161 0.53 -11.80 20.58
N TYR A 162 -0.67 -11.20 20.52
CA TYR A 162 -1.75 -11.66 19.62
C TYR A 162 -1.44 -11.37 18.15
N PHE A 163 -0.44 -10.52 17.88
CA PHE A 163 0.04 -10.16 16.55
C PHE A 163 1.38 -10.84 16.24
N LYS A 164 1.74 -11.94 16.90
CA LYS A 164 3.03 -12.59 16.65
C LYS A 164 3.17 -13.05 15.20
N ASP A 165 2.09 -13.54 14.60
CA ASP A 165 2.10 -14.24 13.31
C ASP A 165 1.09 -13.69 12.28
N SER A 166 0.32 -12.65 12.62
CA SER A 166 -0.70 -12.05 11.74
C SER A 166 -1.05 -10.62 12.13
N THR A 167 -1.51 -9.83 11.15
CA THR A 167 -2.06 -8.49 11.32
C THR A 167 -3.39 -8.46 12.07
N SER A 168 -4.18 -9.50 11.93
CA SER A 168 -5.38 -9.69 12.73
C SER A 168 -5.00 -10.41 14.01
N ALA A 169 -5.41 -9.86 15.15
CA ALA A 169 -5.15 -10.48 16.44
C ALA A 169 -5.76 -11.90 16.46
N SER A 170 -5.00 -12.87 16.99
CA SER A 170 -5.46 -14.27 17.10
C SER A 170 -6.66 -14.47 18.02
N LYS A 171 -6.99 -13.46 18.85
CA LYS A 171 -8.09 -13.49 19.82
C LYS A 171 -8.73 -12.10 19.92
N SER A 172 -10.02 -12.08 20.23
CA SER A 172 -10.69 -10.88 20.72
C SER A 172 -10.39 -10.64 22.20
N ILE A 173 -10.61 -9.40 22.63
CA ILE A 173 -10.62 -9.01 24.04
C ILE A 173 -12.04 -8.60 24.44
N THR A 174 -12.30 -8.49 25.75
CA THR A 174 -13.59 -8.03 26.27
C THR A 174 -13.36 -6.85 27.20
N ILE A 175 -14.22 -5.84 27.10
CA ILE A 175 -14.33 -4.77 28.09
C ILE A 175 -15.55 -5.10 28.96
N ASP A 176 -15.35 -5.09 30.28
CA ASP A 176 -16.29 -5.66 31.25
C ASP A 176 -17.46 -4.72 31.60
N LYS A 177 -17.25 -3.40 31.48
CA LYS A 177 -18.22 -2.34 31.80
C LYS A 177 -18.15 -1.17 30.83
N ASN A 178 -19.28 -0.46 30.68
CA ASN A 178 -19.35 0.77 29.90
C ASN A 178 -18.42 1.84 30.47
N GLY A 179 -18.00 2.79 29.64
CA GLY A 179 -17.29 3.99 30.09
C GLY A 179 -16.05 4.30 29.26
N VAL A 180 -15.06 4.92 29.90
CA VAL A 180 -13.82 5.33 29.23
C VAL A 180 -12.88 4.13 29.05
N VAL A 181 -12.38 3.93 27.83
CA VAL A 181 -11.37 2.91 27.52
C VAL A 181 -10.07 3.59 27.11
N ASN A 182 -8.96 3.20 27.73
CA ASN A 182 -7.63 3.67 27.40
C ASN A 182 -6.98 2.71 26.40
N VAL A 183 -6.28 3.29 25.42
CA VAL A 183 -5.45 2.59 24.44
C VAL A 183 -4.02 3.09 24.57
N ASP A 184 -3.10 2.20 24.88
CA ASP A 184 -1.66 2.49 24.96
C ASP A 184 -0.89 1.59 23.98
N LEU A 185 -0.16 2.22 23.06
CA LEU A 185 0.58 1.52 22.01
C LEU A 185 2.04 1.96 22.02
N VAL A 186 2.94 1.00 21.77
CA VAL A 186 4.36 1.26 21.53
C VAL A 186 4.80 0.43 20.32
N ALA A 187 5.38 1.09 19.32
CA ALA A 187 5.93 0.43 18.14
C ALA A 187 7.25 -0.29 18.47
N ASN A 188 7.58 -1.33 17.69
CA ASN A 188 8.90 -1.94 17.69
C ASN A 188 9.96 -1.00 17.08
N LYS A 189 11.25 -1.27 17.33
CA LYS A 189 12.38 -0.36 17.02
C LYS A 189 12.37 0.23 15.62
N ASN A 190 11.99 -0.55 14.61
CA ASN A 190 12.00 -0.14 13.20
C ASN A 190 10.64 0.38 12.69
N TRP A 191 9.64 0.47 13.55
CA TRP A 191 8.28 0.87 13.19
C TRP A 191 7.89 2.18 13.86
N GLN A 192 6.92 2.86 13.27
CA GLN A 192 6.27 4.05 13.82
C GLN A 192 4.77 3.98 13.57
N ILE A 193 3.99 4.52 14.48
CA ILE A 193 2.53 4.58 14.44
C ILE A 193 2.12 5.78 13.59
N LYS A 194 1.30 5.57 12.57
CA LYS A 194 0.79 6.60 11.67
C LYS A 194 -0.67 6.94 11.94
N TYR A 195 -1.43 5.95 12.39
CA TYR A 195 -2.86 6.08 12.59
C TYR A 195 -3.33 5.11 13.66
N VAL A 196 -4.26 5.55 14.51
CA VAL A 196 -5.00 4.68 15.42
C VAL A 196 -6.46 5.06 15.37
N SER A 197 -7.32 4.05 15.29
CA SER A 197 -8.75 4.21 15.44
C SER A 197 -9.31 3.18 16.40
N MET A 198 -10.22 3.59 17.25
CA MET A 198 -11.03 2.69 18.04
C MET A 198 -12.49 2.91 17.69
N SER A 199 -13.20 1.82 17.42
CA SER A 199 -14.61 1.82 17.09
C SER A 199 -15.42 0.94 18.03
N ASN A 200 -16.68 1.33 18.25
CA ASN A 200 -17.68 0.56 18.98
C ASN A 200 -19.00 0.65 18.21
N SER A 201 -19.46 -0.49 17.68
CA SER A 201 -20.72 -0.63 16.96
C SER A 201 -21.79 -1.05 17.95
N LEU A 202 -22.81 -0.21 18.12
CA LEU A 202 -23.98 -0.55 18.93
C LEU A 202 -24.90 -1.52 18.16
N ASN A 203 -25.68 -2.29 18.92
CA ASN A 203 -26.58 -3.30 18.36
C ASN A 203 -27.69 -2.58 17.56
N PRO A 204 -28.12 -3.10 16.39
CA PRO A 204 -29.09 -2.41 15.53
C PRO A 204 -30.43 -2.07 16.22
N SER A 205 -30.79 -2.79 17.28
CA SER A 205 -32.01 -2.56 18.07
C SER A 205 -32.04 -1.23 18.82
N ASP A 206 -30.88 -0.60 19.07
CA ASP A 206 -30.76 0.64 19.85
C ASP A 206 -30.48 1.86 18.95
N GLY A 207 -30.58 1.70 17.62
CA GLY A 207 -30.15 2.67 16.61
C GLY A 207 -28.73 2.39 16.10
N TYR A 208 -28.49 2.53 14.79
CA TYR A 208 -27.17 2.38 14.18
C TYR A 208 -26.25 3.54 14.62
N GLU A 209 -25.65 3.42 15.78
CA GLU A 209 -24.62 4.33 16.26
C GLU A 209 -23.28 3.58 16.26
N SER A 210 -22.45 3.88 15.27
CA SER A 210 -21.04 3.50 15.27
C SER A 210 -20.24 4.72 15.69
N LEU A 211 -19.72 4.69 16.91
CA LEU A 211 -18.83 5.73 17.40
C LEU A 211 -17.38 5.32 17.10
N SER A 212 -16.67 6.16 16.34
CA SER A 212 -15.25 5.97 16.04
C SER A 212 -14.46 7.16 16.56
N TYR A 213 -13.35 6.88 17.23
CA TYR A 213 -12.38 7.88 17.64
C TYR A 213 -11.05 7.59 16.99
N THR A 214 -10.52 8.58 16.28
CA THR A 214 -9.37 8.42 15.40
C THR A 214 -8.30 9.46 15.69
N ARG A 215 -7.03 9.04 15.63
CA ARG A 215 -5.86 9.92 15.69
C ARG A 215 -4.88 9.56 14.59
N SER A 216 -4.45 10.59 13.84
CA SER A 216 -3.47 10.48 12.76
C SER A 216 -2.19 11.23 13.12
N PHE A 217 -1.04 10.69 12.71
CA PHE A 217 0.28 11.20 13.05
C PHE A 217 1.10 11.36 11.77
N TYR A 218 1.06 12.56 11.18
CA TYR A 218 1.70 12.85 9.89
C TYR A 218 3.19 12.49 9.87
N ASN A 219 3.93 12.82 10.94
CA ASN A 219 5.36 12.49 11.07
C ASN A 219 5.63 11.10 11.67
N GLY A 220 4.58 10.38 12.08
CA GLY A 220 4.71 9.13 12.82
C GLY A 220 5.19 9.32 14.26
N ILE A 221 4.84 8.39 15.14
CA ILE A 221 5.25 8.40 16.55
C ILE A 221 5.60 6.99 17.04
N ASN A 222 6.48 6.86 18.02
CA ASN A 222 6.87 5.55 18.56
C ASN A 222 5.93 5.04 19.66
N LYS A 223 5.20 5.94 20.33
CA LYS A 223 4.28 5.64 21.42
C LYS A 223 3.08 6.57 21.37
N VAL A 224 1.90 6.04 21.66
CA VAL A 224 0.66 6.82 21.81
C VAL A 224 -0.15 6.31 23.00
N SER A 225 -0.82 7.23 23.67
CA SER A 225 -1.84 6.97 24.68
C SER A 225 -3.04 7.86 24.40
N PHE A 226 -4.25 7.31 24.41
CA PHE A 226 -5.48 8.11 24.39
C PHE A 226 -6.63 7.37 25.07
N SER A 227 -7.66 8.14 25.41
CA SER A 227 -8.89 7.62 25.98
C SER A 227 -10.03 7.74 24.97
N TYR A 228 -10.72 6.62 24.72
CA TYR A 228 -11.99 6.55 24.03
C TYR A 228 -13.12 6.77 25.05
N PRO A 229 -13.85 7.89 25.00
CA PRO A 229 -14.98 8.11 25.89
C PRO A 229 -16.16 7.22 25.51
N SER A 230 -16.98 6.84 26.50
CA SER A 230 -18.32 6.28 26.25
C SER A 230 -18.40 4.93 25.53
N TYR A 231 -17.42 4.04 25.69
CA TYR A 231 -17.51 2.66 25.20
C TYR A 231 -18.71 1.94 25.80
N LYS A 232 -19.43 1.17 24.98
CA LYS A 232 -20.57 0.35 25.38
C LYS A 232 -20.28 -1.13 25.16
N VAL A 233 -20.42 -1.92 26.22
CA VAL A 233 -20.04 -3.34 26.21
C VAL A 233 -21.01 -4.23 25.48
N LYS A 234 -22.26 -3.80 25.24
CA LYS A 234 -23.21 -4.54 24.41
C LYS A 234 -22.84 -4.51 22.93
N GLY A 235 -22.05 -3.51 22.51
CA GLY A 235 -21.57 -3.39 21.15
C GLY A 235 -20.25 -4.13 20.93
N SER A 236 -20.07 -4.67 19.73
CA SER A 236 -18.74 -5.13 19.30
C SER A 236 -17.86 -3.93 18.97
N GLY A 237 -16.55 -4.11 18.97
CA GLY A 237 -15.63 -3.03 18.68
C GLY A 237 -14.33 -3.52 18.07
N SER A 238 -13.45 -2.57 17.74
CA SER A 238 -12.08 -2.91 17.38
C SER A 238 -11.15 -1.73 17.60
N VAL A 239 -9.87 -2.04 17.82
CA VAL A 239 -8.79 -1.06 17.69
C VAL A 239 -8.02 -1.40 16.42
N TYR A 240 -7.95 -0.45 15.51
CA TYR A 240 -7.15 -0.50 14.29
C TYR A 240 -5.93 0.41 14.44
N VAL A 241 -4.77 -0.07 14.00
CA VAL A 241 -3.51 0.68 14.07
C VAL A 241 -2.74 0.50 12.78
N GLU A 242 -2.34 1.60 12.15
CA GLU A 242 -1.40 1.59 11.03
C GLU A 242 0.01 1.88 11.54
N PHE A 243 0.94 1.01 11.16
CA PHE A 243 2.36 1.19 11.36
C PHE A 243 3.08 1.35 10.03
N GLN A 244 4.09 2.20 10.02
CA GLN A 244 5.04 2.33 8.91
C GLN A 244 6.42 1.89 9.37
N ASN A 245 7.12 1.10 8.56
CA ASN A 245 8.50 0.76 8.81
C ASN A 245 9.39 1.95 8.42
N LYS A 246 10.24 2.40 9.34
CA LYS A 246 11.09 3.60 9.18
C LYS A 246 12.20 3.43 8.14
N GLN A 247 12.60 2.19 7.85
CA GLN A 247 13.69 1.90 6.92
C GLN A 247 13.16 1.69 5.50
N THR A 248 12.05 0.95 5.38
CA THR A 248 11.50 0.57 4.07
C THR A 248 10.37 1.48 3.59
N GLY A 249 9.74 2.23 4.49
CA GLY A 249 8.56 3.04 4.21
C GLY A 249 7.27 2.25 4.01
N GLY A 250 7.33 0.91 4.06
CA GLY A 250 6.16 0.03 3.92
C GLY A 250 5.26 0.02 5.15
N TYR A 251 4.00 -0.39 4.96
CA TYR A 251 2.96 -0.30 5.97
C TYR A 251 2.45 -1.68 6.41
N ILE A 252 2.07 -1.78 7.68
CA ILE A 252 1.32 -2.90 8.25
C ILE A 252 0.17 -2.34 9.09
N ASN A 253 -1.01 -2.91 8.89
CA ASN A 253 -2.21 -2.53 9.62
C ASN A 253 -2.59 -3.64 10.59
N LEU A 254 -2.68 -3.33 11.88
CA LEU A 254 -3.11 -4.27 12.92
C LEU A 254 -4.56 -4.04 13.30
N ARG A 255 -5.29 -5.13 13.59
CA ARG A 255 -6.65 -5.08 14.12
C ARG A 255 -6.82 -5.95 15.37
N LEU A 256 -7.14 -5.33 16.50
CA LEU A 256 -7.57 -6.02 17.73
C LEU A 256 -9.10 -5.98 17.82
N PRO A 257 -9.82 -7.10 17.64
CA PRO A 257 -11.26 -7.14 17.84
C PRO A 257 -11.59 -7.08 19.34
N ILE A 258 -12.65 -6.34 19.66
CA ILE A 258 -13.26 -6.30 21.00
C ILE A 258 -14.63 -6.95 20.88
N ALA A 259 -14.84 -8.04 21.59
CA ALA A 259 -16.11 -8.75 21.60
C ALA A 259 -17.16 -7.97 22.41
N ALA A 260 -18.42 -8.06 21.97
CA ALA A 260 -19.55 -7.67 22.81
C ALA A 260 -19.58 -8.58 24.05
N LYS A 261 -19.94 -8.02 25.20
CA LYS A 261 -20.17 -8.77 26.42
C LYS A 261 -21.48 -9.55 26.26
N THR A 262 -21.38 -10.87 26.15
CA THR A 262 -22.53 -11.76 26.26
C THR A 262 -22.98 -11.78 27.72
N THR A 263 -24.21 -11.36 28.00
CA THR A 263 -24.88 -11.70 29.25
C THR A 263 -25.34 -13.15 29.12
N THR A 264 -24.59 -14.08 29.70
CA THR A 264 -25.16 -15.40 30.00
C THR A 264 -26.31 -15.14 30.96
N LYS A 265 -27.54 -15.48 30.55
CA LYS A 265 -28.70 -15.52 31.46
C LYS A 265 -28.53 -16.69 32.41
#